data_AF-A0A431HQL2-F1
#
_entry.id   AF-A0A431HQL2-F1
#
_cell.length_a   1.000
_cell.length_b   1.000
_cell.length_c   1.000
_cell.angle_alpha   90.00
_cell.angle_beta   90.00
_cell.angle_gamma   90.00
#
_symmetry.space_group_name_H-M   'P 1'
#
loop_
_entity.id
_entity.type
_entity.pdbx_description
1 polymer ?
#
loop_
_entity_poly.entity_id
_entity_poly.type
_entity_poly.pdbx_seq_one_letter_code
_entity_poly.pdbx_strand_id
1 'polypeptide(L)'
;MSRSEKRREKQLKGGLSVVPKTNKSMSSIAELIMARRDQKQNIQMVPRGNVNNNPQNIFVEFDQKLTADLSRGFPQFEVSIKIKSILQKAGAKDQMVPGLGQNQFVFKIENNVQETINALKAFDLVKEVSIRKEELPKEKSSLDMRDRQKKLIFEDAIKNKEYYLRKQAEARANGQEVPWFYFPRKELQHSEFVMLNTQMAKELLAAVWTEQDGNRKVKYNVKEAYKRDILNDCWIPSDESIGIDYNHVVYNGRHRLTALIESEKEWPFYISFNCLEDAKFTVDSGAKRSSGEKLSMVVDSQMGGGRTTGFLRALMRGVNANVKYSETEIAEFANQWQPLITWIHKHLPKGKAEVQAAVAKAYLFYGPDKIEEFCQRLRGVEFGTKQADPAKALFFALNRSKVNRINVTLSAYKKTLNAIDYDLRDKELYKVHEKEDDVFEWGPDWSVPEESWWAKNHQK
;
A
#
# COMPACT_ATOMS: atom_id res chain seq x y z
N MET A 1 -53.32 -23.80 21.69
CA MET A 1 -52.21 -22.85 21.86
C MET A 1 -51.58 -22.53 20.53
N SER A 2 -51.58 -21.25 20.16
CA SER A 2 -51.02 -20.77 18.90
C SER A 2 -49.48 -20.70 18.96
N ARG A 3 -48.82 -20.67 17.81
CA ARG A 3 -47.35 -20.57 17.71
C ARG A 3 -46.78 -19.29 18.35
N SER A 4 -47.59 -18.26 18.59
CA SER A 4 -47.17 -17.05 19.31
C SER A 4 -47.10 -17.26 20.83
N GLU A 5 -47.93 -18.14 21.40
CA GLU A 5 -47.94 -18.43 22.85
C GLU A 5 -46.70 -19.25 23.26
N LYS A 6 -46.25 -20.20 22.42
CA LYS A 6 -45.04 -21.00 22.67
C LYS A 6 -43.73 -20.18 22.65
N ARG A 7 -43.73 -18.97 22.06
CA ARG A 7 -42.55 -18.08 22.07
C ARG A 7 -42.46 -17.22 23.33
N ARG A 8 -43.59 -16.88 23.95
CA ARG A 8 -43.62 -16.08 25.18
C ARG A 8 -43.20 -16.90 26.41
N GLU A 9 -43.51 -18.19 26.44
CA GLU A 9 -43.15 -19.05 27.56
C GLU A 9 -41.64 -19.38 27.64
N LYS A 10 -40.93 -19.28 26.50
CA LYS A 10 -39.49 -19.55 26.43
C LYS A 10 -38.60 -18.37 26.86
N GLN A 11 -39.16 -17.16 26.97
CA GLN A 11 -38.43 -15.97 27.44
C GLN A 11 -38.47 -15.79 28.97
N LEU A 12 -39.34 -16.49 29.70
CA LEU A 12 -39.52 -16.31 31.14
C LEU A 12 -38.72 -17.29 32.02
N LYS A 13 -37.95 -18.23 31.45
CA LYS A 13 -37.25 -19.29 32.21
C LYS A 13 -35.71 -19.24 32.16
N GLY A 14 -35.12 -18.12 31.73
CA GLY A 14 -33.66 -17.94 31.67
C GLY A 14 -33.09 -17.26 32.92
N GLY A 15 -33.09 -17.94 34.07
CA GLY A 15 -32.42 -17.47 35.29
C GLY A 15 -30.90 -17.58 35.18
N LEU A 16 -30.20 -16.46 35.37
CA LEU A 16 -28.74 -16.35 35.42
C LEU A 16 -28.20 -16.80 36.78
N SER A 17 -27.37 -17.85 36.79
CA SER A 17 -26.54 -18.28 37.92
C SER A 17 -25.19 -17.56 37.86
N VAL A 18 -24.91 -16.68 38.83
CA VAL A 18 -23.64 -15.97 39.01
C VAL A 18 -22.72 -16.79 39.91
N VAL A 19 -21.53 -17.15 39.39
CA VAL A 19 -20.44 -17.77 40.17
C VAL A 19 -19.44 -16.67 40.59
N PRO A 20 -18.99 -16.61 41.86
CA PRO A 20 -18.07 -15.57 42.31
C PRO A 20 -16.63 -15.86 41.90
N LYS A 21 -15.92 -14.85 41.37
CA LYS A 21 -14.48 -14.87 41.16
C LYS A 21 -13.75 -14.32 42.38
N THR A 22 -12.71 -15.02 42.80
CA THR A 22 -11.84 -14.70 43.93
C THR A 22 -10.85 -13.58 43.59
N ASN A 23 -10.71 -12.62 44.50
CA ASN A 23 -9.75 -11.52 44.43
C ASN A 23 -8.34 -11.98 44.84
N LYS A 24 -7.33 -11.64 44.03
CA LYS A 24 -5.92 -11.62 44.46
C LYS A 24 -5.39 -10.18 44.39
N SER A 25 -4.74 -9.80 45.49
CA SER A 25 -4.18 -8.51 45.86
C SER A 25 -3.31 -7.83 44.78
N MET A 26 -3.58 -6.55 44.54
CA MET A 26 -2.80 -5.55 43.78
C MET A 26 -2.39 -4.41 44.74
N SER A 27 -1.70 -4.72 45.84
CA SER A 27 -1.31 -3.69 46.82
C SER A 27 0.11 -3.12 46.69
N SER A 28 0.98 -3.63 45.81
CA SER A 28 2.38 -3.14 45.76
C SER A 28 2.71 -2.13 44.64
N ILE A 29 1.82 -1.90 43.67
CA ILE A 29 2.09 -1.00 42.53
C ILE A 29 1.52 0.41 42.74
N ALA A 30 0.46 0.56 43.55
CA ALA A 30 -0.16 1.86 43.84
C ALA A 30 0.70 2.75 44.77
N GLU A 31 1.46 2.15 45.69
CA GLU A 31 2.35 2.88 46.60
C GLU A 31 3.58 3.48 45.88
N LEU A 32 4.06 2.81 44.83
CA LEU A 32 5.21 3.27 44.03
C LEU A 32 4.88 4.42 43.07
N ILE A 33 3.60 4.62 42.72
CA ILE A 33 3.13 5.70 41.84
C ILE A 33 2.83 6.99 42.62
N MET A 34 2.49 6.90 43.91
CA MET A 34 2.24 8.07 44.77
C MET A 34 3.54 8.76 45.21
N ALA A 35 4.62 8.00 45.46
CA ALA A 35 5.92 8.56 45.90
C ALA A 35 6.65 9.40 44.83
N ARG A 36 6.31 9.27 43.53
CA ARG A 36 6.90 10.09 42.45
C ARG A 36 6.16 11.40 42.17
N ARG A 37 5.02 11.63 42.83
CA ARG A 37 4.16 12.80 42.59
C ARG A 37 4.50 13.99 43.50
N ASP A 38 5.14 13.75 44.64
CA ASP A 38 5.43 14.78 45.65
C ASP A 38 6.79 15.49 45.48
N GLN A 39 7.66 15.05 44.57
CA GLN A 39 8.93 15.75 44.27
C GLN A 39 8.81 16.94 43.30
N LYS A 40 7.61 17.25 42.78
CA LYS A 40 7.39 18.35 41.81
C LYS A 40 6.77 19.62 42.38
N GLN A 41 6.57 19.72 43.69
CA GLN A 41 6.02 20.92 44.33
C GLN A 41 7.06 21.63 45.21
N ASN A 42 8.06 22.26 44.58
CA ASN A 42 8.80 23.39 45.14
C ASN A 42 9.72 24.03 44.08
N ILE A 43 9.11 24.72 43.10
CA ILE A 43 9.82 25.67 42.25
C ILE A 43 9.15 27.03 42.45
N GLN A 44 9.85 27.92 43.16
CA GLN A 44 9.49 29.32 43.33
C GLN A 44 9.63 30.04 41.97
N MET A 45 8.53 30.64 41.50
CA MET A 45 8.53 31.48 40.30
C MET A 45 9.07 32.88 40.62
N VAL A 46 10.13 33.28 39.92
CA VAL A 46 10.58 34.68 39.82
C VAL A 46 9.98 35.30 38.55
N PRO A 47 9.39 36.50 38.59
CA PRO A 47 8.74 37.09 37.42
C PRO A 47 9.79 37.46 36.35
N ARG A 48 9.63 36.94 35.13
CA ARG A 48 10.42 37.34 33.96
C ARG A 48 9.79 38.59 33.35
N GLY A 49 10.50 39.72 33.42
CA GLY A 49 10.22 40.89 32.60
C GLY A 49 10.38 40.55 31.12
N ASN A 50 9.54 41.16 30.29
CA ASN A 50 9.47 40.92 28.85
C ASN A 50 10.68 41.56 28.17
N VAL A 51 11.74 40.78 27.93
CA VAL A 51 12.91 41.20 27.14
C VAL A 51 12.80 40.55 25.76
N ASN A 52 12.63 41.39 24.72
CA ASN A 52 12.66 40.96 23.32
C ASN A 52 14.09 40.51 22.93
N ASN A 53 14.42 39.24 23.19
CA ASN A 53 15.69 38.64 22.82
C ASN A 53 15.63 38.09 21.39
N ASN A 54 15.67 38.99 20.40
CA ASN A 54 16.03 38.56 19.05
C ASN A 54 17.55 38.33 19.03
N PRO A 55 18.02 37.12 18.66
CA PRO A 55 19.45 36.84 18.63
C PRO A 55 20.14 37.77 17.64
N GLN A 56 21.24 38.39 18.08
CA GLN A 56 22.03 39.30 17.24
C GLN A 56 23.34 38.62 16.85
N ASN A 57 23.72 38.80 15.59
CA ASN A 57 25.04 38.40 15.11
C ASN A 57 26.03 39.51 15.48
N ILE A 58 27.04 39.18 16.28
CA ILE A 58 28.15 40.07 16.61
C ILE A 58 29.35 39.70 15.76
N PHE A 59 29.91 40.69 15.09
CA PHE A 59 31.13 40.55 14.30
C PHE A 59 32.28 41.13 15.11
N VAL A 60 33.32 40.32 15.29
CA VAL A 60 34.53 40.70 16.02
C VAL A 60 35.70 40.64 15.06
N GLU A 61 36.37 41.78 14.87
CA GLU A 61 37.59 41.88 14.07
C GLU A 61 38.80 42.06 14.99
N PHE A 62 39.79 41.20 14.83
CA PHE A 62 41.03 41.22 15.60
C PHE A 62 42.11 42.03 14.87
N ASP A 63 43.05 42.59 15.63
CA ASP A 63 44.19 43.31 15.05
C ASP A 63 45.05 42.36 14.17
N GLN A 64 45.47 42.86 12.99
CA GLN A 64 46.30 42.14 12.01
C GLN A 64 47.62 41.64 12.60
N LYS A 65 48.19 42.36 13.58
CA LYS A 65 49.43 41.95 14.24
C LYS A 65 49.26 40.62 14.99
N LEU A 66 48.08 40.40 15.57
CA LEU A 66 47.72 39.14 16.23
C LEU A 66 47.47 38.03 15.21
N THR A 67 46.89 38.35 14.05
CA THR A 67 46.60 37.33 13.04
C THR A 67 47.85 36.79 12.36
N ALA A 68 48.88 37.63 12.21
CA ALA A 68 50.21 37.20 11.78
C ALA A 68 50.86 36.24 12.80
N ASP A 69 50.72 36.50 14.11
CA ASP A 69 51.26 35.64 15.16
C ASP A 69 50.44 34.33 15.35
N LEU A 70 49.12 34.38 15.15
CA LEU A 70 48.24 33.21 15.16
C LEU A 70 48.59 32.18 14.06
N SER A 71 49.11 32.65 12.91
CA SER A 71 49.57 31.80 11.81
C SER A 71 50.91 31.09 12.07
N ARG A 72 51.66 31.47 13.12
CA ARG A 72 53.03 31.00 13.40
C ARG A 72 53.17 30.03 14.59
N GLY A 73 52.09 29.62 15.24
CA GLY A 73 52.07 28.38 16.03
C GLY A 73 52.33 28.43 17.54
N PHE A 74 52.53 29.58 18.20
CA PHE A 74 52.44 29.76 19.68
C PHE A 74 52.19 31.25 20.00
N PRO A 75 51.37 31.68 21.00
CA PRO A 75 50.72 30.94 22.09
C PRO A 75 49.21 30.77 21.83
N GLN A 76 48.82 29.63 21.25
CA GLN A 76 47.44 29.41 20.79
C GLN A 76 46.41 29.15 21.91
N PHE A 77 46.85 28.74 23.11
CA PHE A 77 45.93 28.18 24.10
C PHE A 77 45.25 29.23 24.99
N GLU A 78 45.97 30.22 25.52
CA GLU A 78 45.41 31.06 26.59
C GLU A 78 44.40 32.12 26.12
N VAL A 79 44.68 32.77 24.98
CA VAL A 79 43.82 33.84 24.44
C VAL A 79 42.55 33.25 23.83
N SER A 80 42.66 32.12 23.12
CA SER A 80 41.52 31.38 22.59
C SER A 80 40.59 30.87 23.70
N ILE A 81 41.15 30.37 24.81
CA ILE A 81 40.35 29.89 25.96
C ILE A 81 39.62 31.04 26.66
N LYS A 82 40.27 32.20 26.87
CA LYS A 82 39.62 33.34 27.55
C LYS A 82 38.48 33.92 26.71
N ILE A 83 38.68 34.13 25.41
CA ILE A 83 37.63 34.63 24.51
C ILE A 83 36.50 33.61 24.37
N LYS A 84 36.81 32.32 24.21
CA LYS A 84 35.81 31.26 24.12
C LYS A 84 35.01 31.10 25.42
N SER A 85 35.64 31.27 26.58
CA SER A 85 34.95 31.27 27.88
C SER A 85 33.97 32.43 28.01
N ILE A 86 34.34 33.63 27.57
CA ILE A 86 33.46 34.82 27.58
C ILE A 86 32.26 34.60 26.66
N LEU A 87 32.49 34.09 25.45
CA LEU A 87 31.44 33.82 24.47
C LEU A 87 30.51 32.68 24.91
N GLN A 88 31.03 31.63 25.54
CA GLN A 88 30.22 30.55 26.11
C GLN A 88 29.36 31.02 27.29
N LYS A 89 29.90 31.89 28.16
CA LYS A 89 29.13 32.51 29.25
C LYS A 89 27.99 33.41 28.72
N ALA A 90 28.18 34.01 27.55
CA ALA A 90 27.16 34.78 26.83
C ALA A 90 26.13 33.91 26.08
N GLY A 91 26.26 32.57 26.11
CA GLY A 91 25.39 31.65 25.38
C GLY A 91 25.62 31.64 23.87
N ALA A 92 26.80 32.07 23.40
CA ALA A 92 27.15 32.01 21.99
C ALA A 92 27.28 30.54 21.52
N LYS A 93 26.66 30.21 20.39
CA LYS A 93 26.89 28.93 19.70
C LYS A 93 27.90 29.15 18.59
N ASP A 94 28.97 28.35 18.58
CA ASP A 94 30.01 28.41 17.54
C ASP A 94 29.37 28.10 16.16
N GLN A 95 29.38 29.07 15.25
CA GLN A 95 29.06 28.87 13.83
C GLN A 95 30.19 29.43 12.98
N MET A 96 30.95 28.56 12.32
CA MET A 96 31.88 29.00 11.27
C MET A 96 31.07 29.36 10.03
N VAL A 97 31.13 30.62 9.61
CA VAL A 97 30.53 31.08 8.36
C VAL A 97 31.60 31.01 7.26
N PRO A 98 31.47 30.15 6.23
CA PRO A 98 32.43 30.09 5.15
C PRO A 98 32.44 31.40 4.35
N GLY A 99 33.62 31.96 4.06
CA GLY A 99 33.79 33.10 3.14
C GLY A 99 34.11 34.46 3.75
N LEU A 100 34.30 34.55 5.07
CA LEU A 100 34.84 35.76 5.71
C LEU A 100 36.37 35.76 5.64
N GLY A 101 36.98 36.95 5.52
CA GLY A 101 38.45 37.11 5.47
C GLY A 101 39.14 36.49 6.70
N GLN A 102 40.43 36.17 6.60
CA GLN A 102 41.21 35.39 7.59
C GLN A 102 41.17 35.90 9.06
N ASN A 103 40.56 37.06 9.32
CA ASN A 103 40.61 37.76 10.62
C ASN A 103 39.23 38.07 11.22
N GLN A 104 38.14 37.53 10.66
CA GLN A 104 36.77 37.86 11.08
C GLN A 104 36.02 36.63 11.60
N PHE A 105 35.42 36.77 12.79
CA PHE A 105 34.57 35.74 13.40
C PHE A 105 33.16 36.29 13.64
N VAL A 106 32.16 35.43 13.42
CA VAL A 106 30.75 35.75 13.65
C VAL A 106 30.24 34.90 14.80
N PHE A 107 29.70 35.56 15.81
CA PHE A 107 29.10 34.89 16.96
C PHE A 107 27.62 35.26 17.05
N LYS A 108 26.76 34.26 17.12
CA LYS A 108 25.33 34.46 17.38
C LYS A 108 25.11 34.44 18.89
N ILE A 109 24.77 35.59 19.46
CA ILE A 109 24.58 35.75 20.90
C ILE A 109 23.10 35.93 21.20
N GLU A 110 22.56 35.03 22.02
CA GLU A 110 21.13 34.96 22.33
C GLU A 110 20.75 35.85 23.53
N ASN A 111 21.70 36.17 24.43
CA ASN A 111 21.46 36.98 25.65
C ASN A 111 22.65 37.90 25.97
N ASN A 112 22.40 38.99 26.70
CA ASN A 112 23.43 39.92 27.23
C ASN A 112 24.45 40.41 26.19
N VAL A 113 23.97 40.74 24.98
CA VAL A 113 24.77 41.24 23.85
C VAL A 113 25.71 42.39 24.26
N GLN A 114 25.19 43.40 24.97
CA GLN A 114 25.97 44.57 25.35
C GLN A 114 27.09 44.27 26.37
N GLU A 115 26.80 43.38 27.33
CA GLU A 115 27.77 42.95 28.34
C GLU A 115 28.91 42.15 27.70
N THR A 116 28.57 41.32 26.72
CA THR A 116 29.53 40.54 25.93
C THR A 116 30.42 41.45 25.08
N ILE A 117 29.86 42.49 24.46
CA ILE A 117 30.63 43.48 23.70
C ILE A 117 31.60 44.23 24.61
N ASN A 118 31.14 44.66 25.79
CA ASN A 118 31.97 45.39 26.74
C ASN A 118 33.13 44.50 27.25
N ALA A 119 32.85 43.23 27.54
CA ALA A 119 33.87 42.26 27.94
C ALA A 119 34.89 42.00 26.83
N LEU A 120 34.46 41.93 25.57
CA LEU A 120 35.36 41.77 24.42
C LEU A 120 36.21 43.02 24.17
N LYS A 121 35.64 44.22 24.30
CA LYS A 121 36.37 45.50 24.15
C LYS A 121 37.40 45.75 25.25
N ALA A 122 37.25 45.12 26.41
CA ALA A 122 38.24 45.20 27.49
C ALA A 122 39.52 44.41 27.21
N PHE A 123 39.57 43.61 26.14
CA PHE A 123 40.80 43.01 25.64
C PHE A 123 41.43 43.95 24.61
N ASP A 124 42.67 44.36 24.85
CA ASP A 124 43.50 45.18 23.94
C ASP A 124 43.70 44.56 22.53
N LEU A 125 43.19 43.35 22.31
CA LEU A 125 43.33 42.55 21.10
C LEU A 125 42.16 42.67 20.13
N VAL A 126 41.03 43.24 20.57
CA VAL A 126 39.84 43.40 19.75
C VAL A 126 39.84 44.79 19.12
N LYS A 127 40.08 44.85 17.81
CA LYS A 127 40.21 46.10 17.07
C LYS A 127 38.85 46.77 16.90
N GLU A 128 37.83 46.00 16.53
CA GLU A 128 36.48 46.52 16.34
C GLU A 128 35.43 45.44 16.65
N VAL A 129 34.36 45.85 17.34
CA VAL A 129 33.17 45.03 17.54
C VAL A 129 32.00 45.79 16.94
N SER A 130 31.38 45.22 15.91
CA SER A 130 30.21 45.82 15.25
C SER A 130 29.01 44.89 15.33
N ILE A 131 27.84 45.47 15.63
CA ILE A 131 26.56 44.79 15.52
C ILE A 131 26.00 45.15 14.15
N ARG A 132 25.91 44.17 13.25
CA ARG A 132 25.13 44.34 12.03
C ARG A 132 23.77 43.71 12.26
N LYS A 133 22.72 44.53 12.28
CA LYS A 133 21.37 44.03 12.02
C LYS A 133 21.37 43.64 10.55
N GLU A 134 21.50 42.35 10.25
CA GLU A 134 21.08 41.85 8.95
C GLU A 134 19.59 42.17 8.84
N GLU A 135 19.27 43.24 8.10
CA GLU A 135 17.96 43.31 7.48
C GLU A 135 17.92 42.13 6.51
N LEU A 136 17.44 40.98 7.02
CA LEU A 136 17.05 39.85 6.19
C LEU A 136 16.25 40.47 5.03
N PRO A 137 16.68 40.26 3.78
CA PRO A 137 16.04 40.90 2.64
C PRO A 137 14.56 40.64 2.79
N LYS A 138 13.77 41.72 2.95
CA LYS A 138 12.32 41.64 3.12
C LYS A 138 11.83 40.70 2.03
N GLU A 139 11.47 39.47 2.42
CA GLU A 139 11.12 38.42 1.49
C GLU A 139 10.09 39.01 0.55
N LYS A 140 10.49 39.24 -0.70
CA LYS A 140 9.57 39.63 -1.75
C LYS A 140 8.60 38.47 -1.88
N SER A 141 7.46 38.61 -1.19
CA SER A 141 6.27 37.78 -1.30
C SER A 141 6.61 36.29 -1.39
N SER A 142 6.62 35.62 -0.24
CA SER A 142 6.57 34.16 -0.16
C SER A 142 5.29 33.68 -0.87
N LEU A 143 5.33 33.61 -2.20
CA LEU A 143 4.49 32.68 -2.93
C LEU A 143 4.68 31.35 -2.22
N ASP A 144 3.57 30.79 -1.75
CA ASP A 144 3.55 29.50 -1.09
C ASP A 144 4.37 28.54 -1.96
N MET A 145 5.28 27.78 -1.34
CA MET A 145 6.11 26.82 -2.06
C MET A 145 5.26 25.89 -2.94
N ARG A 146 4.01 25.65 -2.52
CA ARG A 146 2.96 24.97 -3.28
C ARG A 146 2.63 25.66 -4.62
N ASP A 147 2.39 26.97 -4.63
CA ASP A 147 2.05 27.73 -5.83
C ASP A 147 3.22 27.75 -6.82
N ARG A 148 4.45 27.87 -6.30
CA ARG A 148 5.66 27.79 -7.11
C ARG A 148 5.78 26.42 -7.78
N GLN A 149 5.54 25.32 -7.04
CA GLN A 149 5.56 23.97 -7.61
C GLN A 149 4.44 23.76 -8.64
N LYS A 150 3.22 24.23 -8.35
CA LYS A 150 2.09 24.18 -9.30
C LYS A 150 2.45 24.89 -10.61
N LYS A 151 3.04 26.09 -10.52
CA LYS A 151 3.48 26.83 -11.70
C LYS A 151 4.51 26.06 -12.54
N LEU A 152 5.53 25.46 -11.90
CA LEU A 152 6.55 24.67 -12.60
C LEU A 152 5.95 23.45 -13.31
N ILE A 153 5.00 22.76 -12.66
CA ILE A 153 4.29 21.62 -13.27
C ILE A 153 3.52 22.05 -14.52
N PHE A 154 2.80 23.18 -14.45
CA PHE A 154 2.04 23.69 -15.59
C PHE A 154 2.94 24.11 -16.75
N GLU A 155 4.05 24.81 -16.46
CA GLU A 155 5.02 25.21 -17.48
C GLU A 155 5.65 24.01 -18.18
N ASP A 156 6.03 22.97 -17.44
CA ASP A 156 6.57 21.74 -18.00
C ASP A 156 5.52 20.98 -18.83
N ALA A 157 4.29 20.86 -18.32
CA ALA A 157 3.20 20.20 -18.99
C ALA A 157 2.83 20.84 -20.34
N ILE A 158 2.87 22.17 -20.44
CA ILE A 158 2.64 22.91 -21.68
C ILE A 158 3.74 22.61 -22.70
N LYS A 159 5.02 22.67 -22.30
CA LYS A 159 6.15 22.33 -23.19
C LYS A 159 6.06 20.90 -23.71
N ASN A 160 5.62 19.97 -22.86
CA ASN A 160 5.47 18.58 -23.24
C ASN A 160 4.30 18.39 -24.22
N LYS A 161 3.16 19.05 -24.00
CA LYS A 161 2.04 19.10 -24.97
C LYS A 161 2.48 19.61 -26.33
N GLU A 162 3.20 20.74 -26.38
CA GLU A 162 3.69 21.33 -27.63
C GLU A 162 4.61 20.39 -28.39
N TYR A 163 5.53 19.71 -27.68
CA TYR A 163 6.40 18.69 -28.27
C TYR A 163 5.59 17.59 -28.98
N TYR A 164 4.60 17.01 -28.30
CA TYR A 164 3.80 15.90 -28.84
C TYR A 164 2.92 16.31 -30.01
N LEU A 165 2.26 17.47 -29.92
CA LEU A 165 1.45 17.99 -31.02
C LEU A 165 2.30 18.31 -32.25
N ARG A 166 3.51 18.85 -32.06
CA ARG A 166 4.47 19.06 -33.16
C ARG A 166 4.86 17.74 -33.81
N LYS A 167 5.20 16.71 -33.02
CA LYS A 167 5.56 15.38 -33.54
C LYS A 167 4.41 14.71 -34.29
N GLN A 168 3.20 14.82 -33.77
CA GLN A 168 2.00 14.35 -34.46
C GLN A 168 1.77 15.09 -35.79
N ALA A 169 1.99 16.41 -35.83
CA ALA A 169 1.88 17.19 -37.06
C ALA A 169 2.96 16.83 -38.09
N GLU A 170 4.21 16.61 -37.67
CA GLU A 170 5.30 16.12 -38.52
C GLU A 170 4.95 14.75 -39.14
N ALA A 171 4.42 13.82 -38.35
CA ALA A 171 3.99 12.51 -38.84
C ALA A 171 2.82 12.62 -39.84
N ARG A 172 1.84 13.47 -39.55
CA ARG A 172 0.72 13.74 -40.47
C ARG A 172 1.19 14.35 -41.79
N ALA A 173 2.18 15.24 -41.76
CA ALA A 173 2.79 15.80 -42.97
C ALA A 173 3.49 14.72 -43.82
N ASN A 174 3.96 13.64 -43.19
CA ASN A 174 4.55 12.48 -43.85
C ASN A 174 3.51 11.39 -44.21
N GLY A 175 2.21 11.68 -44.10
CA GLY A 175 1.13 10.73 -44.43
C GLY A 175 0.87 9.67 -43.36
N GLN A 176 1.40 9.83 -42.14
CA GLN A 176 1.15 8.92 -41.02
C GLN A 176 0.08 9.50 -40.09
N GLU A 177 -1.03 8.79 -39.94
CA GLU A 177 -2.10 9.16 -39.00
C GLU A 177 -1.96 8.36 -37.71
N VAL A 178 -1.05 8.78 -36.84
CA VAL A 178 -0.80 8.15 -35.53
C VAL A 178 -1.13 9.11 -34.37
N PRO A 179 -1.62 8.60 -33.23
CA PRO A 179 -1.85 9.40 -32.03
C PRO A 179 -0.59 10.06 -31.46
N TRP A 180 -0.76 11.16 -30.74
CA TRP A 180 0.37 11.94 -30.20
C TRP A 180 1.28 11.16 -29.22
N PHE A 181 0.74 10.15 -28.53
CA PHE A 181 1.46 9.37 -27.52
C PHE A 181 2.32 8.24 -28.11
N TYR A 182 2.36 8.11 -29.44
CA TYR A 182 3.25 7.18 -30.15
C TYR A 182 4.70 7.70 -30.26
N PHE A 183 4.97 8.92 -29.78
CA PHE A 183 6.28 9.57 -29.89
C PHE A 183 7.00 9.72 -28.53
N PRO A 184 7.22 8.63 -27.77
CA PRO A 184 7.86 8.72 -26.47
C PRO A 184 9.25 9.35 -26.58
N ARG A 185 9.64 10.17 -25.60
CA ARG A 185 10.93 10.88 -25.62
C ARG A 185 12.13 10.00 -25.30
N LYS A 186 11.89 8.87 -24.64
CA LYS A 186 12.89 7.90 -24.22
C LYS A 186 12.38 6.51 -24.57
N GLU A 187 13.29 5.60 -24.87
CA GLU A 187 12.96 4.19 -25.12
C GLU A 187 12.56 3.47 -23.83
N LEU A 188 13.20 3.79 -22.71
CA LEU A 188 12.88 3.19 -21.40
C LEU A 188 11.64 3.82 -20.77
N GLN A 189 11.05 3.09 -19.82
CA GLN A 189 9.95 3.58 -18.99
C GLN A 189 10.32 4.91 -18.34
N HIS A 190 9.47 5.91 -18.53
CA HIS A 190 9.63 7.24 -17.93
C HIS A 190 8.27 7.87 -17.68
N SER A 191 8.26 8.98 -16.94
CA SER A 191 7.01 9.68 -16.65
C SER A 191 7.23 11.18 -16.66
N GLU A 192 6.24 11.91 -17.14
CA GLU A 192 6.27 13.37 -17.23
C GLU A 192 4.86 13.94 -17.14
N PHE A 193 4.75 15.22 -16.78
CA PHE A 193 3.46 15.92 -16.86
C PHE A 193 3.18 16.33 -18.29
N VAL A 194 1.97 16.10 -18.77
CA VAL A 194 1.52 16.54 -20.10
C VAL A 194 0.22 17.30 -19.93
N MET A 195 0.14 18.49 -20.53
CA MET A 195 -1.11 19.26 -20.58
C MET A 195 -2.03 18.58 -21.59
N LEU A 196 -3.07 17.91 -21.10
CA LEU A 196 -4.02 17.22 -21.95
C LEU A 196 -5.18 18.14 -22.30
N ASN A 197 -5.54 18.17 -23.59
CA ASN A 197 -6.79 18.77 -24.06
C ASN A 197 -7.83 17.68 -24.40
N THR A 198 -9.04 18.09 -24.75
CA THR A 198 -10.15 17.18 -25.07
C THR A 198 -9.79 16.19 -26.19
N GLN A 199 -9.07 16.63 -27.22
CA GLN A 199 -8.70 15.78 -28.36
C GLN A 199 -7.66 14.73 -27.96
N MET A 200 -6.59 15.15 -27.28
CA MET A 200 -5.54 14.25 -26.77
C MET A 200 -6.12 13.21 -25.81
N ALA A 201 -7.09 13.62 -24.98
CA ALA A 201 -7.77 12.72 -24.06
C ALA A 201 -8.67 11.71 -24.77
N LYS A 202 -9.35 12.10 -25.86
CA LYS A 202 -10.12 11.19 -26.72
C LYS A 202 -9.23 10.17 -27.40
N GLU A 203 -8.06 10.59 -27.91
CA GLU A 203 -7.07 9.69 -28.51
C GLU A 203 -6.55 8.66 -27.49
N LEU A 204 -6.21 9.09 -26.27
CA LEU A 204 -5.86 8.16 -25.19
C LEU A 204 -7.02 7.21 -24.88
N LEU A 205 -8.24 7.74 -24.72
CA LEU A 205 -9.42 6.93 -24.36
C LEU A 205 -9.78 5.91 -25.45
N ALA A 206 -9.50 6.20 -26.73
CA ALA A 206 -9.67 5.27 -27.83
C ALA A 206 -8.67 4.10 -27.77
N ALA A 207 -7.50 4.30 -27.17
CA ALA A 207 -6.49 3.27 -26.91
C ALA A 207 -6.57 2.68 -25.49
N VAL A 208 -7.60 3.03 -24.72
CA VAL A 208 -7.81 2.48 -23.38
C VAL A 208 -8.26 1.03 -23.46
N TRP A 209 -7.61 0.20 -22.64
CA TRP A 209 -8.01 -1.17 -22.36
C TRP A 209 -9.51 -1.22 -22.01
N THR A 210 -10.32 -1.97 -22.76
CA THR A 210 -11.78 -1.86 -22.68
C THR A 210 -12.36 -2.67 -21.52
N GLU A 211 -13.69 -2.58 -21.30
CA GLU A 211 -14.37 -3.42 -20.30
C GLU A 211 -14.33 -4.91 -20.65
N GLN A 212 -14.32 -5.23 -21.95
CA GLN A 212 -14.19 -6.61 -22.43
C GLN A 212 -12.83 -7.19 -22.07
N ASP A 213 -11.82 -6.33 -21.96
CA ASP A 213 -10.47 -6.73 -21.64
C ASP A 213 -10.15 -6.65 -20.13
N GLY A 214 -11.17 -6.44 -19.29
CA GLY A 214 -11.03 -6.47 -17.83
C GLY A 214 -10.74 -5.12 -17.16
N ASN A 215 -10.78 -4.01 -17.90
CA ASN A 215 -10.65 -2.68 -17.29
C ASN A 215 -11.90 -2.34 -16.45
N ARG A 216 -11.70 -1.51 -15.42
CA ARG A 216 -12.78 -1.09 -14.52
C ARG A 216 -13.84 -0.31 -15.29
N LYS A 217 -15.10 -0.64 -15.03
CA LYS A 217 -16.25 0.16 -15.45
C LYS A 217 -16.11 1.59 -14.91
N VAL A 218 -16.39 2.58 -15.76
CA VAL A 218 -16.42 3.99 -15.33
C VAL A 218 -17.52 4.14 -14.29
N LYS A 219 -17.12 4.59 -13.10
CA LYS A 219 -18.04 4.84 -11.99
C LYS A 219 -18.46 6.30 -12.09
N TYR A 220 -19.74 6.53 -12.35
CA TYR A 220 -20.31 7.87 -12.53
C TYR A 220 -19.88 8.85 -11.43
N ASN A 221 -20.03 8.45 -10.16
CA ASN A 221 -19.69 9.30 -9.01
C ASN A 221 -18.20 9.72 -8.96
N VAL A 222 -17.28 8.82 -9.34
CA VAL A 222 -15.83 9.11 -9.34
C VAL A 222 -15.49 10.07 -10.48
N LYS A 223 -16.05 9.81 -11.67
CA LYS A 223 -15.91 10.67 -12.84
C LYS A 223 -16.46 12.09 -12.58
N GLU A 224 -17.67 12.21 -12.02
CA GLU A 224 -18.26 13.53 -11.70
C GLU A 224 -17.48 14.29 -10.62
N ALA A 225 -16.87 13.60 -9.65
CA ALA A 225 -15.99 14.25 -8.68
C ALA A 225 -14.78 14.89 -9.38
N TYR A 226 -14.07 14.11 -10.20
CA TYR A 226 -12.91 14.59 -10.97
C TYR A 226 -13.28 15.74 -11.91
N LYS A 227 -14.43 15.65 -12.58
CA LYS A 227 -14.93 16.73 -13.46
C LYS A 227 -15.13 18.03 -12.70
N ARG A 228 -15.75 17.99 -11.51
CA ARG A 228 -15.95 19.18 -10.67
C ARG A 228 -14.61 19.77 -10.21
N ASP A 229 -13.64 18.93 -9.87
CA ASP A 229 -12.31 19.39 -9.45
C ASP A 229 -11.58 20.11 -10.60
N ILE A 230 -11.66 19.58 -11.82
CA ILE A 230 -11.10 20.22 -13.03
C ILE A 230 -11.82 21.53 -13.35
N LEU A 231 -13.16 21.54 -13.33
CA LEU A 231 -13.95 22.74 -13.61
C LEU A 231 -13.68 23.88 -12.63
N ASN A 232 -13.45 23.57 -11.36
CA ASN A 232 -13.19 24.55 -10.31
C ASN A 232 -11.69 24.87 -10.10
N ASP A 233 -10.82 24.43 -11.02
CA ASP A 233 -9.37 24.61 -10.94
C ASP A 233 -8.74 24.05 -9.63
N CYS A 234 -9.45 23.11 -9.00
CA CYS A 234 -9.13 22.45 -7.73
C CYS A 234 -8.43 21.09 -7.94
N TRP A 235 -8.32 20.60 -9.18
CA TRP A 235 -7.58 19.37 -9.47
C TRP A 235 -6.10 19.54 -9.13
N ILE A 236 -5.60 18.68 -8.23
CA ILE A 236 -4.19 18.63 -7.89
C ILE A 236 -3.59 17.42 -8.62
N PRO A 237 -2.59 17.61 -9.50
CA PRO A 237 -1.92 16.48 -10.14
C PRO A 237 -1.37 15.51 -9.08
N SER A 238 -1.79 14.25 -9.14
CA SER A 238 -1.33 13.19 -8.23
C SER A 238 -0.16 12.41 -8.82
N ASP A 239 0.47 11.59 -7.98
CA ASP A 239 1.49 10.59 -8.36
C ASP A 239 0.90 9.41 -9.14
N GLU A 240 -0.42 9.24 -9.12
CA GLU A 240 -1.11 8.25 -9.93
C GLU A 240 -1.12 8.67 -11.40
N SER A 241 -0.23 8.07 -12.20
CA SER A 241 -0.12 8.35 -13.62
C SER A 241 -1.20 7.68 -14.48
N ILE A 242 -1.37 8.20 -15.70
CA ILE A 242 -2.00 7.51 -16.83
C ILE A 242 -0.90 6.67 -17.49
N GLY A 243 -1.00 5.35 -17.33
CA GLY A 243 0.01 4.40 -17.81
C GLY A 243 -0.28 3.95 -19.24
N ILE A 244 0.76 4.02 -20.07
CA ILE A 244 0.79 3.59 -21.46
C ILE A 244 1.90 2.54 -21.58
N ASP A 245 1.56 1.35 -22.05
CA ASP A 245 2.55 0.29 -22.25
C ASP A 245 3.35 0.47 -23.56
N TYR A 246 4.30 -0.41 -23.81
CA TYR A 246 5.12 -0.39 -25.03
C TYR A 246 4.33 -0.74 -26.32
N ASN A 247 3.12 -1.30 -26.20
CA ASN A 247 2.20 -1.56 -27.31
C ASN A 247 1.22 -0.39 -27.53
N HIS A 248 1.45 0.74 -26.85
CA HIS A 248 0.60 1.92 -26.88
C HIS A 248 -0.83 1.69 -26.33
N VAL A 249 -1.01 0.67 -25.48
CA VAL A 249 -2.27 0.43 -24.78
C VAL A 249 -2.31 1.21 -23.48
N VAL A 250 -3.42 1.92 -23.26
CA VAL A 250 -3.63 2.72 -22.06
C VAL A 250 -4.36 1.88 -21.00
N TYR A 251 -3.68 1.51 -19.91
CA TYR A 251 -4.24 0.62 -18.88
C TYR A 251 -4.66 1.35 -17.58
N ASN A 252 -4.43 2.66 -17.46
CA ASN A 252 -4.90 3.48 -16.34
C ASN A 252 -5.47 4.82 -16.79
N GLY A 253 -6.27 5.47 -15.96
CA GLY A 253 -6.71 6.86 -16.17
C GLY A 253 -8.08 7.02 -16.81
N ARG A 254 -8.85 5.95 -17.05
CA ARG A 254 -10.16 6.01 -17.71
C ARG A 254 -11.10 7.06 -17.09
N HIS A 255 -11.31 7.04 -15.76
CA HIS A 255 -12.18 8.02 -15.08
C HIS A 255 -11.66 9.46 -15.23
N ARG A 256 -10.34 9.66 -15.18
CA ARG A 256 -9.68 10.96 -15.33
C ARG A 256 -9.83 11.51 -16.75
N LEU A 257 -9.59 10.68 -17.76
CA LEU A 257 -9.74 11.03 -19.17
C LEU A 257 -11.20 11.36 -19.51
N THR A 258 -12.16 10.55 -19.05
CA THR A 258 -13.59 10.85 -19.27
C THR A 258 -14.01 12.14 -18.56
N ALA A 259 -13.55 12.37 -17.33
CA ALA A 259 -13.83 13.61 -16.60
C ALA A 259 -13.25 14.85 -17.31
N LEU A 260 -12.01 14.75 -17.82
CA LEU A 260 -11.36 15.81 -18.60
C LEU A 260 -12.15 16.13 -19.87
N ILE A 261 -12.52 15.11 -20.66
CA ILE A 261 -13.32 15.27 -21.89
C ILE A 261 -14.64 15.99 -21.59
N GLU A 262 -15.34 15.60 -20.53
CA GLU A 262 -16.62 16.21 -20.16
C GLU A 262 -16.49 17.60 -19.52
N SER A 263 -15.30 17.97 -19.03
CA SER A 263 -15.05 19.30 -18.49
C SER A 263 -14.72 20.34 -19.56
N GLU A 264 -14.32 19.91 -20.76
CA GLU A 264 -13.83 20.74 -21.87
C GLU A 264 -12.70 21.71 -21.50
N LYS A 265 -12.03 21.49 -20.36
CA LYS A 265 -10.82 22.20 -19.93
C LYS A 265 -9.57 21.41 -20.30
N GLU A 266 -8.45 22.12 -20.35
CA GLU A 266 -7.14 21.49 -20.41
C GLU A 266 -6.54 21.38 -19.00
N TRP A 267 -5.86 20.27 -18.70
CA TRP A 267 -5.24 20.11 -17.39
C TRP A 267 -3.96 19.25 -17.45
N PRO A 268 -2.94 19.51 -16.61
CA PRO A 268 -1.77 18.65 -16.52
C PRO A 268 -2.10 17.29 -15.88
N PHE A 269 -1.76 16.22 -16.58
CA PHE A 269 -1.79 14.85 -16.06
C PHE A 269 -0.40 14.27 -16.05
N TYR A 270 -0.11 13.44 -15.04
CA TYR A 270 1.11 12.65 -14.99
C TYR A 270 0.95 11.44 -15.91
N ILE A 271 1.79 11.30 -16.93
CA ILE A 271 1.72 10.21 -17.92
C ILE A 271 2.96 9.34 -17.76
N SER A 272 2.79 8.02 -17.71
CA SER A 272 3.89 7.05 -17.70
C SER A 272 3.93 6.32 -19.03
N PHE A 273 5.03 6.50 -19.77
CA PHE A 273 5.24 5.89 -21.09
C PHE A 273 6.08 4.61 -20.97
N ASN A 274 5.93 3.73 -21.97
CA ASN A 274 6.70 2.50 -22.13
C ASN A 274 6.69 1.62 -20.87
N CYS A 275 5.54 1.56 -20.19
CA CYS A 275 5.39 0.68 -19.05
C CYS A 275 5.41 -0.78 -19.51
N LEU A 276 5.88 -1.67 -18.66
CA LEU A 276 5.74 -3.11 -18.91
C LEU A 276 4.26 -3.48 -18.94
N GLU A 277 3.89 -4.42 -19.81
CA GLU A 277 2.52 -4.92 -19.89
C GLU A 277 2.06 -5.43 -18.50
N ASP A 278 2.93 -6.10 -17.76
CA ASP A 278 2.65 -6.62 -16.42
C ASP A 278 2.42 -5.54 -15.35
N ALA A 279 2.81 -4.29 -15.61
CA ALA A 279 2.53 -3.18 -14.69
C ALA A 279 1.01 -2.98 -14.50
N LYS A 280 0.17 -3.41 -15.45
CA LYS A 280 -1.29 -3.36 -15.34
C LYS A 280 -1.85 -4.13 -14.14
N PHE A 281 -1.09 -5.11 -13.61
CA PHE A 281 -1.47 -5.91 -12.44
C PHE A 281 -1.20 -5.23 -11.10
N THR A 282 -0.24 -4.29 -11.05
CA THR A 282 0.19 -3.62 -9.82
C THR A 282 -0.49 -2.26 -9.62
N VAL A 283 -0.81 -1.59 -10.74
CA VAL A 283 -1.54 -0.32 -10.76
C VAL A 283 -2.96 -0.50 -10.21
N ASP A 284 -3.45 0.50 -9.46
CA ASP A 284 -4.72 0.48 -8.71
C ASP A 284 -4.79 -0.47 -7.51
N SER A 285 -3.64 -0.86 -6.94
CA SER A 285 -3.61 -1.50 -5.61
C SER A 285 -4.20 -0.60 -4.50
N GLY A 286 -4.20 0.72 -4.67
CA GLY A 286 -4.73 1.72 -3.71
C GLY A 286 -6.25 1.72 -3.54
N ALA A 287 -7.02 1.73 -4.63
CA ALA A 287 -8.44 1.42 -4.58
C ALA A 287 -8.58 -0.10 -4.56
N LYS A 288 -8.77 -0.70 -3.37
CA LYS A 288 -8.73 -2.16 -3.09
C LYS A 288 -9.51 -2.99 -4.14
N ARG A 289 -8.86 -3.28 -5.28
CA ARG A 289 -9.33 -4.19 -6.33
C ARG A 289 -9.48 -5.54 -5.63
N SER A 290 -10.69 -6.10 -5.61
CA SER A 290 -10.87 -7.37 -4.90
C SER A 290 -10.01 -8.44 -5.58
N SER A 291 -9.52 -9.43 -4.83
CA SER A 291 -8.72 -10.51 -5.40
C SER A 291 -9.43 -11.22 -6.58
N GLY A 292 -10.76 -11.24 -6.57
CA GLY A 292 -11.56 -11.77 -7.68
C GLY A 292 -11.53 -10.87 -8.93
N GLU A 293 -11.55 -9.55 -8.76
CA GLU A 293 -11.43 -8.58 -9.86
C GLU A 293 -10.03 -8.59 -10.48
N LYS A 294 -8.99 -8.84 -9.68
CA LYS A 294 -7.63 -8.99 -10.21
C LYS A 294 -7.52 -10.28 -11.03
N LEU A 295 -8.08 -11.38 -10.52
CA LEU A 295 -8.06 -12.67 -11.19
C LEU A 295 -8.85 -12.67 -12.50
N SER A 296 -9.96 -11.92 -12.59
CA SER A 296 -10.75 -11.79 -13.83
C SER A 296 -10.01 -11.10 -14.97
N MET A 297 -8.87 -10.45 -14.71
CA MET A 297 -8.03 -9.85 -15.77
C MET A 297 -7.06 -10.86 -16.39
N VAL A 298 -6.84 -12.00 -15.75
CA VAL A 298 -5.86 -13.02 -16.18
C VAL A 298 -6.57 -14.30 -16.64
N VAL A 299 -7.56 -14.72 -15.87
CA VAL A 299 -8.35 -15.92 -16.14
C VAL A 299 -9.66 -15.49 -16.78
N ASP A 300 -10.24 -16.37 -17.62
CA ASP A 300 -11.55 -16.19 -18.24
C ASP A 300 -12.52 -15.46 -17.29
N SER A 301 -13.08 -14.35 -17.77
CA SER A 301 -14.00 -13.47 -17.03
C SER A 301 -15.15 -14.24 -16.35
N GLN A 302 -15.57 -15.39 -16.89
CA GLN A 302 -16.60 -16.23 -16.27
C GLN A 302 -16.13 -16.96 -15.01
N MET A 303 -14.81 -17.15 -14.86
CA MET A 303 -14.14 -17.76 -13.72
C MET A 303 -13.59 -16.72 -12.73
N GLY A 304 -13.45 -15.46 -13.14
CA GLY A 304 -12.95 -14.36 -12.31
C GLY A 304 -13.96 -13.91 -11.25
N GLY A 305 -13.81 -14.37 -10.00
CA GLY A 305 -14.65 -13.95 -8.90
C GLY A 305 -14.12 -14.38 -7.55
N GLY A 306 -14.59 -13.74 -6.47
CA GLY A 306 -14.08 -14.00 -5.11
C GLY A 306 -14.22 -15.47 -4.66
N ARG A 307 -15.15 -16.23 -5.24
CA ARG A 307 -15.28 -17.68 -4.99
C ARG A 307 -14.09 -18.45 -5.54
N THR A 308 -13.72 -18.21 -6.80
CA THR A 308 -12.59 -18.87 -7.46
C THR A 308 -11.30 -18.55 -6.73
N THR A 309 -11.08 -17.29 -6.35
CA THR A 309 -9.92 -16.92 -5.52
C THR A 309 -9.90 -17.68 -4.18
N GLY A 310 -11.05 -17.82 -3.51
CA GLY A 310 -11.16 -18.61 -2.29
C GLY A 310 -10.82 -20.09 -2.51
N PHE A 311 -11.27 -20.66 -3.63
CA PHE A 311 -10.99 -22.03 -4.04
C PHE A 311 -9.50 -22.23 -4.32
N LEU A 312 -8.87 -21.36 -5.12
CA LEU A 312 -7.45 -21.42 -5.44
C LEU A 312 -6.59 -21.32 -4.17
N ARG A 313 -6.90 -20.37 -3.27
CA ARG A 313 -6.20 -20.28 -1.98
C ARG A 313 -6.34 -21.54 -1.15
N ALA A 314 -7.53 -22.14 -1.09
CA ALA A 314 -7.73 -23.39 -0.37
C ALA A 314 -6.97 -24.55 -1.02
N LEU A 315 -6.90 -24.58 -2.35
CA LEU A 315 -6.20 -25.60 -3.13
C LEU A 315 -4.68 -25.51 -2.97
N MET A 316 -4.11 -24.31 -3.11
CA MET A 316 -2.68 -24.03 -2.87
C MET A 316 -2.29 -24.31 -1.42
N ARG A 317 -3.17 -23.98 -0.47
CA ARG A 317 -2.91 -24.15 0.97
C ARG A 317 -2.94 -25.61 1.41
N GLY A 318 -3.87 -26.40 0.88
CA GLY A 318 -4.10 -27.76 1.36
C GLY A 318 -4.45 -27.80 2.86
N VAL A 319 -3.78 -28.71 3.59
CA VAL A 319 -3.93 -28.85 5.05
C VAL A 319 -3.22 -27.77 5.89
N ASN A 320 -2.41 -26.89 5.29
CA ASN A 320 -1.54 -25.94 6.01
C ASN A 320 -2.25 -24.62 6.37
N ALA A 321 -2.77 -24.46 7.59
CA ALA A 321 -3.61 -23.31 7.95
C ALA A 321 -3.00 -21.89 7.74
N ASN A 322 -1.67 -21.76 7.79
CA ASN A 322 -0.98 -20.48 8.02
C ASN A 322 -0.30 -19.87 6.80
N VAL A 323 -0.42 -20.47 5.62
CA VAL A 323 0.23 -19.95 4.41
C VAL A 323 -0.59 -18.83 3.78
N LYS A 324 0.08 -17.72 3.46
CA LYS A 324 -0.49 -16.59 2.71
C LYS A 324 0.20 -16.52 1.36
N TYR A 325 -0.59 -16.48 0.30
CA TYR A 325 -0.11 -16.32 -1.07
C TYR A 325 -0.40 -14.90 -1.56
N SER A 326 0.55 -14.34 -2.31
CA SER A 326 0.38 -13.09 -3.04
C SER A 326 -0.66 -13.24 -4.15
N GLU A 327 -1.19 -12.12 -4.63
CA GLU A 327 -2.15 -12.13 -5.74
C GLU A 327 -1.51 -12.60 -7.05
N THR A 328 -0.20 -12.34 -7.24
CA THR A 328 0.57 -12.79 -8.40
C THR A 328 0.71 -14.31 -8.40
N GLU A 329 1.10 -14.92 -7.28
CA GLU A 329 1.18 -16.39 -7.15
C GLU A 329 -0.19 -17.05 -7.41
N ILE A 330 -1.29 -16.44 -6.94
CA ILE A 330 -2.64 -16.95 -7.20
C ILE A 330 -2.99 -16.87 -8.69
N ALA A 331 -2.58 -15.80 -9.37
CA ALA A 331 -2.84 -15.62 -10.80
C ALA A 331 -2.04 -16.60 -11.65
N GLU A 332 -0.75 -16.77 -11.36
CA GLU A 332 0.13 -17.75 -12.01
C GLU A 332 -0.42 -19.17 -11.84
N PHE A 333 -0.76 -19.53 -10.60
CA PHE A 333 -1.38 -20.81 -10.29
C PHE A 333 -2.69 -21.01 -11.05
N ALA A 334 -3.54 -19.98 -11.14
CA ALA A 334 -4.80 -20.09 -11.84
C ALA A 334 -4.65 -20.28 -13.36
N ASN A 335 -3.64 -19.63 -13.96
CA ASN A 335 -3.31 -19.77 -15.36
C ASN A 335 -2.84 -21.20 -15.67
N GLN A 336 -1.93 -21.74 -14.84
CA GLN A 336 -1.40 -23.09 -14.98
C GLN A 336 -2.48 -24.17 -14.86
N TRP A 337 -3.46 -23.98 -13.96
CA TRP A 337 -4.46 -24.99 -13.62
C TRP A 337 -5.85 -24.71 -14.21
N GLN A 338 -5.95 -23.92 -15.29
CA GLN A 338 -7.24 -23.53 -15.89
C GLN A 338 -8.15 -24.72 -16.29
N PRO A 339 -7.65 -25.83 -16.88
CA PRO A 339 -8.50 -26.99 -17.18
C PRO A 339 -9.10 -27.63 -15.93
N LEU A 340 -8.34 -27.72 -14.84
CA LEU A 340 -8.81 -28.23 -13.55
C LEU A 340 -9.91 -27.33 -12.96
N ILE A 341 -9.69 -26.01 -12.95
CA ILE A 341 -10.67 -25.03 -12.45
C ILE A 341 -12.00 -25.19 -13.20
N THR A 342 -11.92 -25.30 -14.53
CA THR A 342 -13.08 -25.51 -15.41
C THR A 342 -13.80 -26.82 -15.07
N TRP A 343 -13.05 -27.92 -14.90
CA TRP A 343 -13.63 -29.22 -14.55
C TRP A 343 -14.36 -29.16 -13.20
N ILE A 344 -13.74 -28.54 -12.19
CA ILE A 344 -14.32 -28.41 -10.84
C ILE A 344 -15.61 -27.59 -10.86
N HIS A 345 -15.64 -26.47 -11.60
CA HIS A 345 -16.84 -25.67 -11.77
C HIS A 345 -17.96 -26.40 -12.50
N LYS A 346 -17.62 -27.31 -13.42
CA LYS A 346 -18.59 -28.13 -14.15
C LYS A 346 -19.20 -29.24 -13.29
N HIS A 347 -18.39 -29.93 -12.47
CA HIS A 347 -18.82 -31.17 -11.79
C HIS A 347 -19.29 -30.98 -10.35
N LEU A 348 -18.85 -29.93 -9.66
CA LEU A 348 -19.27 -29.66 -8.28
C LEU A 348 -20.31 -28.54 -8.20
N PRO A 349 -21.27 -28.63 -7.26
CA PRO A 349 -22.19 -27.53 -7.00
C PRO A 349 -21.42 -26.31 -6.46
N LYS A 350 -22.04 -25.14 -6.58
CA LYS A 350 -21.54 -23.91 -5.93
C LYS A 350 -21.53 -24.14 -4.41
N GLY A 351 -20.36 -24.45 -3.86
CA GLY A 351 -20.18 -24.88 -2.48
C GLY A 351 -19.10 -24.10 -1.73
N LYS A 352 -18.65 -24.67 -0.60
CA LYS A 352 -17.48 -24.16 0.12
C LYS A 352 -16.22 -24.38 -0.71
N ALA A 353 -15.37 -23.37 -0.75
CA ALA A 353 -14.12 -23.37 -1.52
C ALA A 353 -13.19 -24.54 -1.12
N GLU A 354 -13.20 -24.89 0.16
CA GLU A 354 -12.36 -25.96 0.72
C GLU A 354 -12.81 -27.36 0.28
N VAL A 355 -14.10 -27.57 0.06
CA VAL A 355 -14.62 -28.84 -0.47
C VAL A 355 -14.17 -29.00 -1.91
N GLN A 356 -14.30 -27.94 -2.71
CA GLN A 356 -13.83 -27.92 -4.10
C GLN A 356 -12.32 -28.14 -4.19
N ALA A 357 -11.54 -27.53 -3.30
CA ALA A 357 -10.09 -27.69 -3.25
C ALA A 357 -9.66 -29.13 -2.90
N ALA A 358 -10.32 -29.77 -1.92
CA ALA A 358 -10.01 -31.16 -1.56
C ALA A 358 -10.33 -32.13 -2.70
N VAL A 359 -11.48 -31.93 -3.38
CA VAL A 359 -11.84 -32.70 -4.57
C VAL A 359 -10.87 -32.45 -5.72
N ALA A 360 -10.42 -31.21 -5.92
CA ALA A 360 -9.45 -30.87 -6.96
C ALA A 360 -8.10 -31.56 -6.75
N LYS A 361 -7.58 -31.62 -5.51
CA LYS A 361 -6.37 -32.41 -5.23
C LYS A 361 -6.57 -33.90 -5.48
N ALA A 362 -7.72 -34.43 -5.07
CA ALA A 362 -8.04 -35.83 -5.34
C ALA A 362 -8.13 -36.13 -6.84
N TYR A 363 -8.73 -35.22 -7.62
CA TYR A 363 -8.79 -35.30 -9.08
C TYR A 363 -7.38 -35.38 -9.69
N LEU A 364 -6.48 -34.48 -9.26
CA LEU A 364 -5.12 -34.42 -9.80
C LEU A 364 -4.34 -35.71 -9.53
N PHE A 365 -4.52 -36.30 -8.35
CA PHE A 365 -3.78 -37.48 -7.93
C PHE A 365 -4.38 -38.78 -8.44
N TYR A 366 -5.69 -38.97 -8.28
CA TYR A 366 -6.37 -40.24 -8.57
C TYR A 366 -7.01 -40.30 -9.97
N GLY A 367 -7.26 -39.15 -10.59
CA GLY A 367 -7.88 -39.02 -11.91
C GLY A 367 -9.38 -38.73 -11.90
N PRO A 368 -9.92 -38.22 -13.03
CA PRO A 368 -11.33 -37.85 -13.19
C PRO A 368 -12.28 -39.00 -12.90
N ASP A 369 -12.04 -40.17 -13.52
CA ASP A 369 -12.98 -41.30 -13.51
C ASP A 369 -13.32 -41.76 -12.09
N LYS A 370 -12.33 -41.75 -11.20
CA LYS A 370 -12.50 -42.16 -9.80
C LYS A 370 -13.21 -41.12 -8.95
N ILE A 371 -13.10 -39.84 -9.31
CA ILE A 371 -13.58 -38.72 -8.50
C ILE A 371 -14.94 -38.24 -8.98
N GLU A 372 -15.28 -38.45 -10.25
CA GLU A 372 -16.52 -37.97 -10.85
C GLU A 372 -17.76 -38.58 -10.19
N GLU A 373 -17.77 -39.90 -9.95
CA GLU A 373 -18.90 -40.57 -9.29
C GLU A 373 -19.16 -40.01 -7.89
N PHE A 374 -18.10 -39.75 -7.11
CA PHE A 374 -18.22 -39.08 -5.82
C PHE A 374 -18.81 -37.66 -5.95
N CYS A 375 -18.38 -36.90 -6.96
CA CYS A 375 -18.91 -35.56 -7.24
C CYS A 375 -20.39 -35.60 -7.64
N GLN A 376 -20.79 -36.56 -8.48
CA GLN A 376 -22.16 -36.73 -8.93
C GLN A 376 -23.09 -37.02 -7.75
N ARG A 377 -22.73 -37.96 -6.85
CA ARG A 377 -23.51 -38.26 -5.63
C ARG A 377 -23.61 -37.05 -4.70
N LEU A 378 -22.50 -36.33 -4.50
CA LEU A 378 -22.49 -35.13 -3.66
C LEU A 378 -23.32 -33.98 -4.25
N ARG A 379 -23.37 -33.86 -5.59
CA ARG A 379 -24.13 -32.83 -6.31
C ARG A 379 -25.62 -33.15 -6.39
N GLY A 380 -25.96 -34.37 -6.80
CA GLY A 380 -27.33 -34.83 -6.98
C GLY A 380 -28.05 -35.08 -5.66
N VAL A 381 -27.31 -35.20 -4.56
CA VAL A 381 -27.85 -35.67 -3.26
C VAL A 381 -28.45 -37.08 -3.43
N GLU A 382 -27.93 -37.82 -4.40
CA GLU A 382 -28.29 -39.19 -4.74
C GLU A 382 -27.25 -40.09 -4.07
N PHE A 383 -27.56 -40.52 -2.86
CA PHE A 383 -26.70 -41.41 -2.10
C PHE A 383 -27.08 -42.85 -2.38
N GLY A 384 -26.10 -43.74 -2.48
CA GLY A 384 -26.36 -45.15 -2.72
C GLY A 384 -27.26 -45.76 -1.65
N THR A 385 -27.77 -46.96 -1.93
CA THR A 385 -28.57 -47.75 -0.97
C THR A 385 -27.78 -48.14 0.27
N LYS A 386 -26.44 -48.09 0.21
CA LYS A 386 -25.55 -48.29 1.37
C LYS A 386 -25.90 -47.27 2.46
N GLN A 387 -26.16 -47.76 3.67
CA GLN A 387 -26.53 -46.91 4.81
C GLN A 387 -25.40 -45.92 5.20
N ALA A 388 -24.15 -46.25 4.84
CA ALA A 388 -22.92 -45.57 5.21
C ALA A 388 -22.13 -45.00 4.01
N ASP A 389 -22.82 -44.40 3.04
CA ASP A 389 -22.21 -43.72 1.90
C ASP A 389 -21.31 -42.53 2.35
N PRO A 390 -20.02 -42.47 1.95
CA PRO A 390 -19.11 -41.39 2.35
C PRO A 390 -19.53 -39.99 1.88
N ALA A 391 -20.09 -39.86 0.68
CA ALA A 391 -20.60 -38.58 0.16
C ALA A 391 -21.80 -38.11 0.98
N LYS A 392 -22.69 -39.04 1.39
CA LYS A 392 -23.81 -38.77 2.30
C LYS A 392 -23.33 -38.26 3.65
N ALA A 393 -22.34 -38.95 4.24
CA ALA A 393 -21.78 -38.56 5.54
C ALA A 393 -21.17 -37.15 5.48
N LEU A 394 -20.43 -36.84 4.40
CA LEU A 394 -19.86 -35.51 4.18
C LEU A 394 -20.94 -34.44 4.03
N PHE A 395 -21.97 -34.69 3.21
CA PHE A 395 -23.07 -33.76 3.01
C PHE A 395 -23.75 -33.37 4.33
N PHE A 396 -24.06 -34.34 5.20
CA PHE A 396 -24.64 -34.07 6.51
C PHE A 396 -23.67 -33.34 7.45
N ALA A 397 -22.38 -33.71 7.45
CA ALA A 397 -21.37 -33.04 8.25
C ALA A 397 -21.24 -31.55 7.86
N LEU A 398 -21.22 -31.26 6.55
CA LEU A 398 -21.14 -29.90 6.02
C LEU A 398 -22.39 -29.08 6.35
N ASN A 399 -23.59 -29.68 6.30
CA ASN A 399 -24.83 -28.98 6.64
C ASN A 399 -24.99 -28.71 8.14
N ARG A 400 -24.57 -29.65 9.01
CA ARG A 400 -24.55 -29.44 10.47
C ARG A 400 -23.57 -28.34 10.89
N SER A 401 -22.44 -28.20 10.19
CA SER A 401 -21.40 -27.20 10.52
C SER A 401 -21.85 -25.74 10.37
N LYS A 402 -22.96 -25.45 9.68
CA LYS A 402 -23.49 -24.08 9.52
C LYS A 402 -23.82 -23.39 10.85
N VAL A 403 -23.95 -24.16 11.93
CA VAL A 403 -24.30 -23.67 13.27
C VAL A 403 -23.07 -23.21 14.08
N ASN A 404 -21.86 -23.74 13.81
CA ASN A 404 -20.65 -23.48 14.61
C ASN A 404 -19.57 -22.77 13.77
N ARG A 405 -19.48 -21.44 13.87
CA ARG A 405 -18.76 -20.59 12.88
C ARG A 405 -17.22 -20.51 12.98
N ILE A 406 -16.56 -21.04 14.01
CA ILE A 406 -15.22 -20.54 14.36
C ILE A 406 -14.01 -21.27 13.71
N ASN A 407 -14.14 -22.47 13.13
CA ASN A 407 -13.00 -23.14 12.43
C ASN A 407 -13.43 -23.98 11.22
N VAL A 408 -14.43 -23.49 10.48
CA VAL A 408 -15.19 -24.31 9.52
C VAL A 408 -14.41 -24.60 8.23
N THR A 409 -13.46 -23.75 7.85
CA THR A 409 -12.80 -23.81 6.53
C THR A 409 -11.86 -25.02 6.43
N LEU A 410 -10.79 -25.07 7.23
CA LEU A 410 -9.83 -26.18 7.22
C LEU A 410 -10.49 -27.51 7.62
N SER A 411 -11.40 -27.49 8.59
CA SER A 411 -12.18 -28.67 8.98
C SER A 411 -12.98 -29.25 7.80
N ALA A 412 -13.58 -28.39 6.96
CA ALA A 412 -14.30 -28.84 5.77
C ALA A 412 -13.37 -29.48 4.74
N TYR A 413 -12.17 -28.93 4.54
CA TYR A 413 -11.13 -29.51 3.69
C TYR A 413 -10.77 -30.93 4.14
N LYS A 414 -10.32 -31.05 5.40
CA LYS A 414 -9.85 -32.32 6.00
C LYS A 414 -10.94 -33.40 6.06
N LYS A 415 -12.19 -33.02 6.33
CA LYS A 415 -13.34 -33.93 6.29
C LYS A 415 -13.65 -34.40 4.87
N THR A 416 -13.51 -33.52 3.89
CA THR A 416 -13.70 -33.88 2.48
C THR A 416 -12.64 -34.90 2.05
N LEU A 417 -11.37 -34.70 2.43
CA LEU A 417 -10.30 -35.68 2.19
C LEU A 417 -10.59 -37.04 2.83
N ASN A 418 -11.08 -37.06 4.08
CA ASN A 418 -11.46 -38.31 4.75
C ASN A 418 -12.58 -39.04 4.01
N ALA A 419 -13.61 -38.32 3.57
CA ALA A 419 -14.72 -38.92 2.83
C ALA A 419 -14.27 -39.51 1.48
N ILE A 420 -13.42 -38.79 0.74
CA ILE A 420 -12.87 -39.28 -0.53
C ILE A 420 -11.98 -40.51 -0.30
N ASP A 421 -11.15 -40.52 0.73
CA ASP A 421 -10.27 -41.68 1.05
C ASP A 421 -11.08 -42.95 1.32
N TYR A 422 -12.20 -42.84 2.04
CA TYR A 422 -13.10 -43.96 2.30
C TYR A 422 -13.80 -44.43 1.02
N ASP A 423 -14.26 -43.49 0.20
CA ASP A 423 -14.93 -43.79 -1.06
C ASP A 423 -14.02 -44.54 -2.03
N LEU A 424 -12.79 -44.05 -2.22
CA LEU A 424 -11.78 -44.68 -3.08
C LEU A 424 -11.33 -46.07 -2.60
N ARG A 425 -11.56 -46.40 -1.33
CA ARG A 425 -11.25 -47.70 -0.72
C ARG A 425 -12.48 -48.61 -0.61
N ASP A 426 -13.63 -48.19 -1.14
CA ASP A 426 -14.95 -48.82 -0.97
C ASP A 426 -15.26 -49.17 0.51
N LYS A 427 -14.93 -48.24 1.42
CA LYS A 427 -15.19 -48.37 2.86
C LYS A 427 -16.41 -47.56 3.26
N GLU A 428 -17.20 -48.14 4.14
CA GLU A 428 -18.34 -47.48 4.76
C GLU A 428 -17.91 -46.37 5.74
N LEU A 429 -18.60 -45.22 5.69
CA LEU A 429 -18.32 -44.06 6.53
C LEU A 429 -19.60 -43.52 7.18
N TYR A 430 -19.79 -43.82 8.46
CA TYR A 430 -20.96 -43.35 9.22
C TYR A 430 -20.80 -41.92 9.76
N LYS A 431 -19.55 -41.51 10.04
CA LYS A 431 -19.23 -40.20 10.63
C LYS A 431 -17.90 -39.71 10.06
N VAL A 432 -17.90 -38.49 9.55
CA VAL A 432 -16.71 -37.90 8.93
C VAL A 432 -15.82 -37.26 9.99
N HIS A 433 -14.56 -37.70 10.01
CA HIS A 433 -13.50 -37.16 10.84
C HIS A 433 -12.55 -36.30 10.01
N GLU A 434 -11.73 -35.49 10.67
CA GLU A 434 -10.70 -34.71 9.97
C GLU A 434 -9.51 -35.64 9.66
N LYS A 435 -9.07 -35.67 8.39
CA LYS A 435 -7.82 -36.31 8.00
C LYS A 435 -6.65 -35.34 8.25
N GLU A 436 -5.57 -35.82 8.86
CA GLU A 436 -4.38 -34.98 9.12
C GLU A 436 -3.56 -34.78 7.86
N ASP A 437 -3.34 -35.87 7.10
CA ASP A 437 -2.57 -35.87 5.88
C ASP A 437 -3.36 -35.34 4.68
N ASP A 438 -2.64 -34.65 3.79
CA ASP A 438 -3.16 -34.23 2.50
C ASP A 438 -3.13 -35.37 1.46
N VAL A 439 -3.65 -35.14 0.25
CA VAL A 439 -3.45 -36.05 -0.89
C VAL A 439 -1.99 -35.99 -1.36
N PHE A 440 -1.44 -34.78 -1.46
CA PHE A 440 -0.05 -34.49 -1.78
C PHE A 440 0.30 -33.04 -1.40
N GLU A 441 1.60 -32.74 -1.37
CA GLU A 441 2.15 -31.40 -1.22
C GLU A 441 2.61 -30.84 -2.57
N TRP A 442 2.39 -29.55 -2.80
CA TRP A 442 2.81 -28.88 -4.04
C TRP A 442 4.33 -28.76 -4.10
N GLY A 443 4.91 -29.00 -5.28
CA GLY A 443 6.30 -28.65 -5.55
C GLY A 443 6.53 -27.14 -5.70
N PRO A 444 7.80 -26.69 -5.83
CA PRO A 444 8.16 -25.27 -5.87
C PRO A 444 7.46 -24.46 -6.99
N ASP A 445 7.20 -25.10 -8.13
CA ASP A 445 6.55 -24.50 -9.31
C ASP A 445 5.10 -24.97 -9.46
N TRP A 446 4.43 -25.21 -8.33
CA TRP A 446 3.09 -25.77 -8.25
C TRP A 446 2.98 -27.12 -8.98
N SER A 447 4.07 -27.88 -9.04
CA SER A 447 4.08 -29.20 -9.65
C SER A 447 3.36 -30.22 -8.77
N VAL A 448 2.77 -31.22 -9.42
CA VAL A 448 2.19 -32.40 -8.78
C VAL A 448 3.22 -33.54 -8.76
N PRO A 449 3.12 -34.51 -7.82
CA PRO A 449 4.02 -35.66 -7.80
C PRO A 449 3.99 -36.47 -9.10
N GLU A 450 5.11 -37.09 -9.48
CA GLU A 450 5.25 -37.87 -10.72
C GLU A 450 4.30 -39.08 -10.76
N GLU A 451 3.98 -39.65 -9.61
CA GLU A 451 3.05 -40.77 -9.50
C GLU A 451 1.57 -40.36 -9.69
N SER A 452 1.26 -39.06 -9.68
CA SER A 452 -0.08 -38.54 -9.85
C SER A 452 -0.66 -38.88 -11.22
N TRP A 453 -1.98 -39.04 -11.30
CA TRP A 453 -2.69 -39.22 -12.57
C TRP A 453 -2.41 -38.06 -13.53
N TRP A 454 -2.38 -36.82 -13.03
CA TRP A 454 -2.15 -35.65 -13.86
C TRP A 454 -0.78 -35.67 -14.53
N ALA A 455 0.30 -35.90 -13.77
CA ALA A 455 1.66 -35.98 -14.32
C ALA A 455 1.76 -37.04 -15.43
N LYS A 456 1.21 -38.23 -15.20
CA LYS A 456 1.24 -39.35 -16.16
C LYS A 456 0.52 -39.08 -17.49
N ASN A 457 -0.49 -38.21 -17.49
CA ASN A 457 -1.36 -38.01 -18.65
C ASN A 457 -1.14 -36.67 -19.37
N HIS A 458 -0.48 -35.68 -18.73
CA HIS A 458 -0.38 -34.31 -19.25
C HIS A 458 1.06 -33.77 -19.35
N GLN A 459 2.10 -34.51 -18.93
CA GLN A 459 3.50 -34.12 -19.13
C GLN A 459 4.13 -34.68 -20.43
N LYS A 460 3.31 -35.02 -21.42
CA LYS A 460 3.76 -35.31 -22.80
C LYS A 460 3.55 -34.08 -23.65
#